data_AF-A0A399RIS6-F1
#
_entry.id   AF-A0A399RIS6-F1
#
_cell.length_a   1.000
_cell.length_b   1.000
_cell.length_c   1.000
_cell.angle_alpha   90.00
_cell.angle_beta   90.00
_cell.angle_gamma   90.00
#
_symmetry.space_group_name_H-M   'P 1'
#
loop_
_entity.id
_entity.type
_entity.pdbx_description
1 polymer ?
#
loop_
_entity_poly.entity_id
_entity_poly.type
_entity_poly.pdbx_seq_one_letter_code
_entity_poly.pdbx_strand_id
1 'polypeptide(L)'
;MLGGLRQCKLKMNHSASSRKYKTLPPPKSWVELTDACVVRISSSGSFEAAQSELQQLVDLAPTLNSKIVQQNTRAPWNAPEVVSLFQECTFRQLVIVSDEISTFLVGLASLALESGYDTFAVIHNLDKAPQSASMRLEMIGAKIVDFERFLEECRIATKS
;
A
#
# COMPACT_ATOMS: atom_id res chain seq x y z
N MET A 1 -56.91 13.40 29.01
CA MET A 1 -55.63 13.02 29.62
C MET A 1 -55.09 11.81 28.87
N LEU A 2 -54.12 11.98 27.98
CA LEU A 2 -53.32 10.89 27.42
C LEU A 2 -51.86 11.35 27.50
N GLY A 3 -51.15 10.73 28.44
CA GLY A 3 -49.82 11.10 28.90
C GLY A 3 -48.72 10.67 27.95
N GLY A 4 -47.61 11.39 28.04
CA GLY A 4 -46.50 11.36 27.11
C GLY A 4 -45.76 10.02 27.03
N LEU A 5 -45.35 9.71 25.79
CA LEU A 5 -44.35 8.70 25.47
C LEU A 5 -43.02 9.09 26.11
N ARG A 6 -42.64 8.39 27.18
CA ARG A 6 -41.32 8.48 27.78
C ARG A 6 -40.31 7.82 26.84
N GLN A 7 -39.38 8.62 26.33
CA GLN A 7 -38.19 8.14 25.62
C GLN A 7 -37.33 7.29 26.58
N CYS A 8 -37.14 6.02 26.25
CA CYS A 8 -36.14 5.18 26.89
C CYS A 8 -34.75 5.60 26.40
N LYS A 9 -34.05 6.39 27.21
CA LYS A 9 -32.65 6.76 27.00
C LYS A 9 -31.78 5.54 27.33
N LEU A 10 -31.38 4.78 26.32
CA LEU A 10 -30.36 3.74 26.45
C LEU A 10 -29.05 4.39 26.87
N LYS A 11 -28.73 4.33 28.17
CA LYS A 11 -27.38 4.56 28.69
C LYS A 11 -26.50 3.43 28.17
N MET A 12 -25.79 3.65 27.07
CA MET A 12 -24.60 2.86 26.77
C MET A 12 -23.54 3.25 27.81
N ASN A 13 -23.31 2.35 28.77
CA ASN A 13 -22.13 2.43 29.62
C ASN A 13 -20.92 2.28 28.71
N HIS A 14 -20.26 3.39 28.39
CA HIS A 14 -18.89 3.39 27.92
C HIS A 14 -18.03 2.79 29.03
N SER A 15 -17.86 1.46 29.01
CA SER A 15 -16.64 0.87 29.52
C SER A 15 -15.55 1.25 28.51
N ALA A 16 -15.02 2.45 28.68
CA ALA A 16 -13.85 2.93 27.96
C ALA A 16 -12.65 2.09 28.41
N SER A 17 -12.54 0.88 27.87
CA SER A 17 -11.23 0.27 27.68
C SER A 17 -10.57 1.08 26.57
N SER A 18 -10.01 2.23 26.98
CA SER A 18 -9.12 3.08 26.20
C SER A 18 -7.86 2.27 25.90
N ARG A 19 -7.95 1.33 24.95
CA ARG A 19 -6.79 0.97 24.15
C ARG A 19 -6.37 2.27 23.51
N LYS A 20 -5.24 2.81 23.95
CA LYS A 20 -4.57 3.92 23.29
C LYS A 20 -4.31 3.47 21.86
N TYR A 21 -5.24 3.75 20.94
CA TYR A 21 -4.89 3.84 19.54
C TYR A 21 -3.83 4.93 19.52
N LYS A 22 -2.56 4.55 19.33
CA LYS A 22 -1.55 5.51 18.90
C LYS A 22 -2.17 6.14 17.66
N THR A 23 -2.64 7.37 17.77
CA THR A 23 -3.18 8.10 16.63
C THR A 23 -2.04 8.15 15.62
N LEU A 24 -2.13 7.30 14.59
CA LEU A 24 -1.17 7.35 13.50
C LEU A 24 -1.26 8.77 12.92
N PRO A 25 -0.12 9.38 12.51
CA PRO A 25 -0.20 10.68 11.89
C PRO A 25 -1.12 10.61 10.65
N PRO A 26 -1.67 11.74 10.18
CA PRO A 26 -2.55 11.72 9.01
C PRO A 26 -1.82 11.15 7.78
N PRO A 27 -2.52 10.42 6.89
CA PRO A 27 -1.95 9.77 5.72
C PRO A 27 -1.18 10.75 4.84
N LYS A 28 0.05 10.39 4.46
CA LYS A 28 0.91 11.27 3.63
C LYS A 28 0.51 11.22 2.17
N SER A 29 0.75 12.31 1.43
CA SER A 29 0.54 12.40 -0.03
C SER A 29 1.77 12.19 -0.87
N TRP A 30 2.90 11.93 -0.23
CA TRP A 30 4.18 11.66 -0.87
C TRP A 30 4.80 10.41 -0.24
N VAL A 31 5.74 9.80 -0.98
CA VAL A 31 6.53 8.67 -0.50
C VAL A 31 7.71 9.19 0.32
N GLU A 32 7.92 8.61 1.49
CA GLU A 32 9.08 8.80 2.35
C GLU A 32 9.79 7.45 2.48
N LEU A 33 10.91 7.30 1.77
CA LEU A 33 11.61 6.01 1.61
C LEU A 33 12.07 5.39 2.94
N THR A 34 12.31 6.20 3.98
CA THR A 34 12.72 5.73 5.31
C THR A 34 11.59 5.08 6.10
N ASP A 35 10.32 5.36 5.74
CA ASP A 35 9.11 4.81 6.37
C ASP A 35 8.28 3.99 5.36
N ALA A 36 8.92 3.56 4.25
CA ALA A 36 8.29 2.80 3.20
C ALA A 36 8.88 1.39 3.07
N CYS A 37 8.01 0.42 2.81
CA CYS A 37 8.41 -0.86 2.25
C CYS A 37 8.02 -0.91 0.77
N VAL A 38 8.99 -1.21 -0.09
CA VAL A 38 8.78 -1.35 -1.54
C VAL A 38 8.55 -2.81 -1.88
N VAL A 39 7.41 -3.10 -2.49
CA VAL A 39 7.05 -4.43 -2.97
C VAL A 39 7.02 -4.42 -4.48
N ARG A 40 7.91 -5.17 -5.12
CA ARG A 40 7.84 -5.41 -6.55
C ARG A 40 7.02 -6.67 -6.83
N ILE A 41 5.90 -6.52 -7.54
CA ILE A 41 5.12 -7.64 -8.04
C ILE A 41 5.83 -8.22 -9.26
N SER A 42 6.27 -9.47 -9.21
CA SER A 42 6.89 -10.16 -10.34
C SER A 42 5.91 -11.12 -11.01
N SER A 43 5.75 -11.04 -12.32
CA SER A 43 5.02 -12.03 -13.11
C SER A 43 5.83 -13.31 -13.34
N SER A 44 5.17 -14.40 -13.74
CA SER A 44 5.85 -15.66 -14.10
C SER A 44 6.82 -15.44 -15.26
N GLY A 45 8.13 -15.49 -14.97
CA GLY A 45 9.19 -15.28 -15.96
C GLY A 45 9.92 -13.94 -15.85
N SER A 46 9.50 -13.03 -14.97
CA SER A 46 10.12 -11.71 -14.79
C SER A 46 10.86 -11.54 -13.46
N PHE A 47 11.18 -12.62 -12.74
CA PHE A 47 11.79 -12.52 -11.41
C PHE A 47 13.16 -11.84 -11.43
N GLU A 48 14.03 -12.20 -12.37
CA GLU A 48 15.35 -11.56 -12.50
C GLU A 48 15.24 -10.09 -12.85
N ALA A 49 14.29 -9.72 -13.72
CA ALA A 49 14.02 -8.32 -14.07
C ALA A 49 13.51 -7.54 -12.85
N ALA A 50 12.56 -8.09 -12.11
CA ALA A 50 12.06 -7.53 -10.86
C ALA A 50 13.18 -7.37 -9.82
N GLN A 51 14.11 -8.32 -9.73
CA GLN A 51 15.25 -8.24 -8.82
C GLN A 51 16.26 -7.18 -9.23
N SER A 52 16.59 -7.09 -10.52
CA SER A 52 17.46 -6.04 -11.06
C SER A 52 16.90 -4.65 -10.81
N GLU A 53 15.59 -4.46 -11.03
CA GLU A 53 14.90 -3.19 -10.77
C GLU A 53 14.90 -2.83 -9.28
N LEU A 54 14.60 -3.79 -8.41
CA LEU A 54 14.66 -3.60 -6.96
C LEU A 54 16.08 -3.21 -6.52
N GLN A 55 17.10 -3.84 -7.12
CA GLN A 55 18.50 -3.54 -6.82
C GLN A 55 18.85 -2.09 -7.20
N GLN A 56 18.37 -1.58 -8.34
CA GLN A 56 18.57 -0.17 -8.70
C GLN A 56 17.93 0.79 -7.69
N LEU A 57 16.75 0.46 -7.17
CA LEU A 57 16.10 1.24 -6.11
C LEU A 57 16.88 1.20 -4.79
N VAL A 58 17.42 0.04 -4.43
CA VAL A 58 18.28 -0.13 -3.24
C VAL A 58 19.60 0.60 -3.41
N ASP A 59 20.20 0.60 -4.61
CA ASP A 59 21.44 1.34 -4.89
C ASP A 59 21.24 2.86 -4.74
N LEU A 60 20.04 3.36 -5.09
CA LEU A 60 19.64 4.75 -4.88
C LEU A 60 19.35 5.04 -3.40
N ALA A 61 18.71 4.12 -2.69
CA ALA A 61 18.34 4.25 -1.28
C ALA A 61 18.73 2.99 -0.49
N PRO A 62 19.97 2.91 0.04
CA PRO A 62 20.49 1.67 0.66
C PRO A 62 19.73 1.20 1.90
N THR A 63 18.94 2.07 2.53
CA THR A 63 18.11 1.75 3.70
C THR A 63 16.70 1.29 3.32
N LEU A 64 16.38 1.24 2.03
CA LEU A 64 15.07 0.86 1.51
C LEU A 64 14.76 -0.59 1.86
N ASN A 65 13.70 -0.81 2.64
CA ASN A 65 13.18 -2.16 2.81
C ASN A 65 12.42 -2.55 1.56
N SER A 66 12.79 -3.68 0.96
CA SER A 66 12.25 -4.09 -0.31
C SER A 66 12.02 -5.60 -0.37
N LYS A 67 10.93 -6.01 -1.02
CA LYS A 67 10.56 -7.42 -1.21
C LYS A 67 10.04 -7.64 -2.62
N ILE A 68 10.31 -8.83 -3.16
CA ILE A 68 9.68 -9.30 -4.40
C ILE A 68 8.54 -10.23 -4.01
N VAL A 69 7.36 -9.97 -4.56
CA VAL A 69 6.19 -10.84 -4.43
C VAL A 69 5.88 -11.42 -5.79
N GLN A 70 5.85 -12.75 -5.89
CA GLN A 70 5.48 -13.39 -7.14
C GLN A 70 3.96 -13.34 -7.31
N GLN A 71 3.51 -12.73 -8.41
CA GLN A 71 2.14 -12.79 -8.85
C GLN A 71 1.80 -14.25 -9.15
N ASN A 72 0.94 -14.81 -8.31
CA ASN A 72 0.39 -16.14 -8.49
C ASN A 72 -1.05 -16.03 -9.02
N THR A 73 -1.61 -17.14 -9.50
CA THR A 73 -3.01 -17.21 -9.93
C THR A 73 -4.00 -17.10 -8.75
N ARG A 74 -3.49 -17.03 -7.52
CA ARG A 74 -4.27 -16.95 -6.29
C ARG A 74 -4.35 -15.50 -5.82
N ALA A 75 -5.26 -15.23 -4.90
CA ALA A 75 -5.36 -13.92 -4.27
C ALA A 75 -4.09 -13.60 -3.43
N PRO A 76 -3.72 -12.31 -3.28
CA PRO A 76 -2.49 -11.90 -2.61
C PRO A 76 -2.38 -12.35 -1.15
N TRP A 77 -3.48 -12.43 -0.41
CA TRP A 77 -3.49 -12.93 0.97
C TRP A 77 -3.16 -14.44 1.11
N ASN A 78 -3.11 -15.17 -0.01
CA ASN A 78 -2.66 -16.56 -0.04
C ASN A 78 -1.18 -16.71 -0.41
N ALA A 79 -0.48 -15.60 -0.71
CA ALA A 79 0.95 -15.60 -0.98
C ALA A 79 1.72 -15.48 0.36
N PRO A 80 2.57 -16.47 0.71
CA PRO A 80 3.36 -16.42 1.95
C PRO A 80 4.24 -15.15 2.07
N GLU A 81 4.73 -14.64 0.95
CA GLU A 81 5.53 -13.42 0.85
C GLU A 81 4.73 -12.19 1.26
N VAL A 82 3.44 -12.16 0.92
CA VAL A 82 2.51 -11.09 1.34
C VAL A 82 2.17 -11.23 2.82
N VAL A 83 1.91 -12.44 3.31
CA VAL A 83 1.61 -12.65 4.74
C VAL A 83 2.80 -12.24 5.61
N SER A 84 4.01 -12.65 5.26
CA SER A 84 5.24 -12.26 5.96
C SER A 84 5.50 -10.75 5.88
N LEU A 85 5.26 -10.11 4.73
CA LEU A 85 5.34 -8.66 4.57
C LEU A 85 4.50 -7.94 5.65
N PHE A 86 3.23 -8.29 5.81
CA PHE A 86 2.33 -7.63 6.78
C PHE A 86 2.62 -8.00 8.24
N GLN A 87 3.29 -9.11 8.51
CA GLN A 87 3.70 -9.50 9.87
C GLN A 87 5.00 -8.81 10.32
N GLU A 88 5.92 -8.56 9.39
CA GLU A 88 7.28 -8.08 9.68
C GLU A 88 7.43 -6.58 9.48
N CYS A 89 6.58 -5.94 8.66
CA CYS A 89 6.75 -4.54 8.31
C CYS A 89 6.24 -3.61 9.42
N THR A 90 7.18 -2.94 10.07
CA THR A 90 6.92 -1.81 10.97
C THR A 90 6.73 -0.48 10.23
N PHE A 91 6.81 -0.50 8.90
CA PHE A 91 6.69 0.68 8.03
C PHE A 91 5.25 1.15 7.96
N ARG A 92 5.08 2.46 7.77
CA ARG A 92 3.76 3.05 7.60
C ARG A 92 3.30 3.07 6.14
N GLN A 93 4.24 3.14 5.21
CA GLN A 93 3.93 3.23 3.79
C GLN A 93 4.23 1.93 3.06
N LEU A 94 3.34 1.55 2.14
CA LEU A 94 3.56 0.43 1.23
C LEU A 94 3.57 0.96 -0.20
N VAL A 95 4.70 0.75 -0.88
CA VAL A 95 4.89 1.15 -2.27
C VAL A 95 4.90 -0.11 -3.12
N ILE A 96 3.85 -0.31 -3.91
CA ILE A 96 3.66 -1.50 -4.74
C ILE A 96 4.08 -1.15 -6.16
N VAL A 97 5.21 -1.69 -6.62
CA VAL A 97 5.72 -1.51 -7.98
C VAL A 97 5.24 -2.65 -8.86
N SER A 98 4.70 -2.34 -10.04
CA SER A 98 4.22 -3.34 -11.00
C SER A 98 4.29 -2.85 -12.44
N ASP A 99 4.39 -3.81 -13.37
CA ASP A 99 4.39 -3.52 -14.81
C ASP A 99 3.03 -3.03 -15.32
N GLU A 100 1.95 -3.44 -14.66
CA GLU A 100 0.58 -3.16 -15.06
C GLU A 100 -0.38 -3.15 -13.85
N ILE A 101 -1.59 -2.61 -14.06
CA ILE A 101 -2.64 -2.62 -13.04
C ILE A 101 -3.38 -3.96 -13.09
N SER A 102 -2.85 -4.96 -12.38
CA SER A 102 -3.44 -6.30 -12.29
C SER A 102 -4.46 -6.43 -11.14
N THR A 103 -5.30 -7.47 -11.20
CA THR A 103 -6.21 -7.80 -10.09
C THR A 103 -5.46 -8.15 -8.81
N PHE A 104 -4.27 -8.74 -8.94
CA PHE A 104 -3.39 -9.03 -7.82
C PHE A 104 -2.90 -7.75 -7.15
N LEU A 105 -2.46 -6.76 -7.94
CA LEU A 105 -2.05 -5.44 -7.43
C LEU A 105 -3.21 -4.73 -6.72
N VAL A 106 -4.42 -4.73 -7.30
CA VAL A 106 -5.61 -4.13 -6.66
C VAL A 106 -5.94 -4.82 -5.34
N GLY A 107 -5.86 -6.15 -5.30
CA GLY A 107 -6.08 -6.92 -4.08
C GLY A 107 -5.03 -6.63 -3.00
N LEU A 108 -3.76 -6.51 -3.38
CA LEU A 108 -2.67 -6.21 -2.46
C LEU A 108 -2.79 -4.79 -1.90
N ALA A 109 -3.12 -3.82 -2.76
CA ALA A 109 -3.36 -2.43 -2.36
C ALA A 109 -4.56 -2.31 -1.39
N SER A 110 -5.65 -3.04 -1.67
CA SER A 110 -6.82 -3.06 -0.79
C SER A 110 -6.47 -3.61 0.59
N LEU A 111 -5.73 -4.74 0.63
CA LEU A 111 -5.27 -5.34 1.88
C LEU A 111 -4.35 -4.40 2.68
N ALA A 112 -3.48 -3.66 1.98
CA ALA A 112 -2.59 -2.70 2.60
C ALA A 112 -3.35 -1.53 3.25
N LEU A 113 -4.33 -0.97 2.53
CA LEU A 113 -5.19 0.09 3.04
C LEU A 113 -6.03 -0.36 4.24
N GLU A 114 -6.62 -1.56 4.17
CA GLU A 114 -7.36 -2.15 5.30
C GLU A 114 -6.47 -2.40 6.52
N SER A 115 -5.19 -2.69 6.28
CA SER A 115 -4.18 -2.86 7.33
C SER A 115 -3.62 -1.53 7.85
N GLY A 116 -4.05 -0.39 7.28
CA GLY A 116 -3.71 0.96 7.73
C GLY A 116 -2.45 1.56 7.09
N TYR A 117 -1.93 0.99 6.00
CA TYR A 117 -0.78 1.53 5.28
C TYR A 117 -1.17 2.71 4.37
N ASP A 118 -0.31 3.72 4.32
CA ASP A 118 -0.33 4.70 3.23
C ASP A 118 0.14 3.99 1.95
N THR A 119 -0.78 3.73 1.03
CA THR A 119 -0.52 2.83 -0.11
C THR A 119 -0.31 3.60 -1.42
N PHE A 120 0.80 3.31 -2.08
CA PHE A 120 1.19 3.87 -3.36
C PHE A 120 1.33 2.74 -4.40
N ALA A 121 0.64 2.83 -5.52
CA ALA A 121 0.78 1.95 -6.67
C ALA A 121 1.67 2.64 -7.71
N VAL A 122 2.89 2.14 -7.86
CA VAL A 122 3.87 2.62 -8.83
C VAL A 122 3.78 1.73 -10.06
N ILE A 123 3.35 2.29 -11.19
CA ILE A 123 3.00 1.54 -12.40
C ILE A 123 3.96 1.92 -13.52
N HIS A 124 4.51 0.91 -14.20
CA HIS A 124 5.24 1.13 -15.45
C HIS A 124 4.28 1.47 -16.59
N ASN A 125 4.70 2.37 -17.47
CA ASN A 125 3.89 2.80 -18.63
C ASN A 125 2.45 3.17 -18.23
N LEU A 126 2.30 3.99 -17.18
CA LEU A 126 0.98 4.35 -16.65
C LEU A 126 0.08 4.99 -17.72
N ASP A 127 0.68 5.66 -18.72
CA ASP A 127 0.03 6.22 -19.90
C ASP A 127 -0.72 5.19 -20.76
N LYS A 128 -0.30 3.92 -20.72
CA LYS A 128 -0.93 2.81 -21.46
C LYS A 128 -1.95 2.03 -20.64
N ALA A 129 -2.05 2.30 -19.33
CA ALA A 129 -2.98 1.60 -18.46
C ALA A 129 -4.43 1.97 -18.80
N PRO A 130 -5.37 1.01 -18.87
CA PRO A 130 -6.77 1.32 -19.08
C PRO A 130 -7.30 2.24 -17.96
N GLN A 131 -8.01 3.32 -18.33
CA GLN A 131 -8.54 4.28 -17.36
C GLN A 131 -9.42 3.62 -16.27
N SER A 132 -10.18 2.59 -16.64
CA SER A 132 -10.98 1.81 -15.70
C SER A 132 -10.15 1.07 -14.65
N ALA A 133 -8.93 0.66 -14.99
CA ALA A 133 -8.02 -0.01 -14.06
C ALA A 133 -7.43 1.00 -13.06
N SER A 134 -7.00 2.18 -13.54
CA SER A 134 -6.53 3.28 -12.69
C SER A 134 -7.63 3.76 -11.73
N MET A 135 -8.85 3.96 -12.25
CA MET A 135 -9.99 4.39 -11.43
C MET A 135 -10.27 3.42 -10.27
N ARG A 136 -10.09 2.10 -10.45
CA ARG A 136 -10.28 1.12 -9.37
C ARG A 136 -9.30 1.31 -8.22
N LEU A 137 -8.04 1.65 -8.52
CA LEU A 137 -7.04 1.92 -7.48
C LEU A 137 -7.32 3.23 -6.75
N GLU A 138 -7.70 4.27 -7.48
CA GLU A 138 -8.07 5.55 -6.87
C GLU A 138 -9.31 5.41 -5.98
N MET A 139 -10.31 4.64 -6.42
CA MET A 139 -11.55 4.40 -5.67
C MET A 139 -11.32 3.71 -4.32
N ILE A 140 -10.34 2.81 -4.23
CA ILE A 140 -9.98 2.19 -2.95
C ILE A 140 -9.12 3.11 -2.08
N GLY A 141 -8.61 4.22 -2.64
CA GLY A 141 -7.80 5.21 -1.93
C GLY A 141 -6.29 5.03 -2.11
N ALA A 142 -5.85 4.16 -3.02
CA ALA A 142 -4.44 4.02 -3.36
C ALA A 142 -3.99 5.19 -4.26
N LYS A 143 -2.76 5.69 -4.04
CA LYS A 143 -2.18 6.75 -4.87
C LYS A 143 -1.43 6.13 -6.02
N ILE A 144 -1.73 6.55 -7.25
CA ILE A 144 -1.06 6.04 -8.43
C ILE A 144 0.09 6.97 -8.81
N VAL A 145 1.25 6.40 -9.05
CA VAL A 145 2.46 7.12 -9.46
C VAL A 145 3.06 6.41 -10.66
N ASP A 146 3.55 7.18 -11.63
CA ASP A 146 4.33 6.62 -12.74
C ASP A 146 5.73 6.22 -12.26
N PHE A 147 6.25 5.09 -12.75
CA PHE A 147 7.55 4.58 -12.32
C PHE A 147 8.72 5.53 -12.58
N GLU A 148 8.78 6.18 -13.75
CA GLU A 148 9.87 7.11 -14.07
C GLU A 148 9.84 8.32 -13.14
N ARG A 149 8.62 8.81 -12.83
CA ARG A 149 8.44 9.89 -11.86
C ARG A 149 8.87 9.46 -10.46
N PHE A 150 8.51 8.25 -10.04
CA PHE A 150 8.91 7.71 -8.74
C PHE A 150 10.43 7.59 -8.62
N LEU A 151 11.11 7.09 -9.66
CA LEU A 151 12.57 7.02 -9.71
C LEU A 151 13.23 8.39 -9.55
N GLU A 152 12.70 9.41 -10.23
CA GLU A 152 13.23 10.76 -10.12
C GLU A 152 13.03 11.34 -8.72
N GLU A 153 11.86 11.12 -8.10
CA GLU A 153 11.59 11.50 -6.71
C GLU A 153 12.58 10.82 -5.73
N CYS A 154 12.88 9.53 -5.94
CA CYS A 154 13.90 8.81 -5.17
C CYS A 154 15.29 9.43 -5.31
N ARG A 155 15.70 9.80 -6.53
CA ARG A 155 17.01 10.43 -6.80
C ARG A 155 17.15 11.81 -6.16
N ILE A 156 16.06 12.57 -6.10
CA ILE A 156 16.06 13.89 -5.48
C ILE A 156 16.16 13.75 -3.96
N ALA A 157 15.39 12.81 -3.37
CA ALA A 157 15.37 12.57 -1.94
C ALA A 157 16.71 12.12 -1.37
N THR A 158 17.57 11.47 -2.17
CA THR A 158 18.87 10.94 -1.72
C THR A 158 20.04 11.90 -1.91
N LYS A 159 19.84 13.02 -2.63
CA LYS A 159 20.85 14.08 -2.82
C LYS A 159 20.78 15.20 -1.78
N SER A 160 19.73 15.23 -0.95
CA SER A 160 19.51 16.22 0.11
C SER A 160 20.05 15.74 1.45
#